data_AF-A0AAD4P5G5-F1
#
_entry.id   AF-A0AAD4P5G5-F1
#
_cell.length_a   1.000
_cell.length_b   1.000
_cell.length_c   1.000
_cell.angle_alpha   90.00
_cell.angle_beta   90.00
_cell.angle_gamma   90.00
#
_symmetry.space_group_name_H-M   'P 1'
#
loop_
_entity.id
_entity.type
_entity.pdbx_description
1 polymer ?
#
loop_
_entity_poly.entity_id
_entity_poly.type
_entity_poly.pdbx_seq_one_letter_code
_entity_poly.pdbx_strand_id
1 'polypeptide(L)'
;MGEKHISGVDCFVLKLSAEHGDLAERSDTTAEMIKHVTLGYFSQRSGLLVFLEDSYLTRIQTPGSHPTYWETSMCTKVEDYRPVDGMMIAHSGQSNVVITRFGDNFRAGHGVTRMEETYTIDDLAFNVAGLSIDSFIPPQEIQKEYPRQSLDWRSPLHR
;
A
#
# COMPACT_ATOMS: atom_id res chain seq x y z
N MET A 1 -18.15 -16.28 -3.80
CA MET A 1 -17.53 -16.30 -2.46
C MET A 1 -17.80 -17.67 -1.87
N GLY A 2 -16.83 -18.26 -1.18
CA GLY A 2 -16.92 -19.62 -0.68
C GLY A 2 -15.82 -19.90 0.33
N GLU A 3 -15.76 -21.14 0.81
CA GLU A 3 -14.75 -21.60 1.75
C GLU A 3 -13.47 -21.97 1.01
N LYS A 4 -12.32 -21.58 1.57
CA LYS A 4 -11.00 -21.89 1.00
C LYS A 4 -10.04 -22.28 2.12
N HIS A 5 -9.21 -23.28 1.85
CA HIS A 5 -8.17 -23.69 2.76
C HIS A 5 -6.90 -22.88 2.45
N ILE A 6 -6.47 -22.02 3.36
CA ILE A 6 -5.28 -21.17 3.22
C ILE A 6 -4.27 -21.58 4.28
N SER A 7 -3.09 -22.03 3.86
CA SER A 7 -1.98 -22.35 4.77
C SER A 7 -2.35 -23.27 5.94
N GLY A 8 -3.24 -24.25 5.72
CA GLY A 8 -3.69 -25.15 6.79
C GLY A 8 -4.97 -24.71 7.52
N VAL A 9 -5.54 -23.55 7.17
CA VAL A 9 -6.68 -22.94 7.89
C VAL A 9 -7.90 -22.85 6.99
N ASP A 10 -9.03 -23.37 7.48
CA ASP A 10 -10.33 -23.19 6.84
C ASP A 10 -10.78 -21.74 6.97
N CYS A 11 -10.93 -21.07 5.83
CA CYS A 11 -11.27 -19.66 5.77
C CYS A 11 -12.58 -19.43 5.00
N PHE A 12 -13.31 -18.39 5.38
CA PHE A 12 -14.30 -17.76 4.50
C PHE A 12 -13.68 -16.53 3.84
N VAL A 13 -14.21 -16.16 2.66
CA VAL A 13 -13.64 -15.09 1.83
C VAL A 13 -14.60 -13.92 1.72
N LEU A 14 -14.13 -12.73 2.08
CA LEU A 14 -14.82 -11.47 1.82
C LEU A 14 -14.09 -10.71 0.72
N LYS A 15 -14.83 -10.16 -0.24
CA LYS A 15 -14.29 -9.32 -1.31
C LYS A 15 -14.84 -7.91 -1.12
N LEU A 16 -13.93 -6.95 -1.10
CA LEU A 16 -14.23 -5.54 -1.17
C LEU A 16 -13.82 -5.02 -2.56
N SER A 17 -14.62 -4.14 -3.14
CA SER A 17 -14.28 -3.45 -4.38
C SER A 17 -14.59 -1.98 -4.15
N ALA A 18 -13.61 -1.12 -4.46
CA ALA A 18 -13.80 0.31 -4.30
C ALA A 18 -14.89 0.80 -5.27
N GLU A 19 -15.76 1.67 -4.78
CA GLU A 19 -16.79 2.28 -5.60
C GLU A 19 -16.18 3.36 -6.50
N HIS A 20 -16.89 3.74 -7.56
CA HIS A 20 -16.39 4.74 -8.51
C HIS A 20 -16.06 6.09 -7.84
N GLY A 21 -16.82 6.48 -6.81
CA GLY A 21 -16.56 7.71 -6.03
C GLY A 21 -15.19 7.67 -5.35
N ASP A 22 -14.90 6.59 -4.62
CA ASP A 22 -13.62 6.40 -3.92
C ASP A 22 -12.43 6.37 -4.88
N LEU A 23 -12.62 5.74 -6.04
CA LEU A 23 -11.60 5.68 -7.09
C LEU A 23 -11.33 7.07 -7.70
N ALA A 24 -12.38 7.87 -7.90
CA ALA A 24 -12.25 9.23 -8.44
C ALA A 24 -11.57 10.19 -7.46
N GLU A 25 -11.85 10.10 -6.16
CA GLU A 25 -11.18 10.91 -5.12
C GLU A 25 -9.68 10.64 -5.03
N ARG A 26 -9.25 9.44 -5.41
CA ARG A 26 -7.84 9.01 -5.46
C ARG A 26 -7.17 9.25 -6.82
N SER A 27 -7.89 9.85 -7.76
CA SER A 27 -7.41 10.13 -9.11
C SER A 27 -7.09 11.62 -9.28
N ASP A 28 -6.18 11.93 -10.21
CA ASP A 28 -5.87 13.29 -10.62
C ASP A 28 -5.83 13.41 -12.16
N THR A 29 -5.38 14.57 -12.67
CA THR A 29 -5.34 14.84 -14.12
C THR A 29 -4.37 13.96 -14.90
N THR A 30 -3.44 13.29 -14.21
CA THR A 30 -2.37 12.48 -14.78
C THR A 30 -2.45 11.00 -14.40
N ALA A 31 -3.10 10.67 -13.28
CA ALA A 31 -3.24 9.31 -12.78
C ALA A 31 -4.71 9.00 -12.41
N GLU A 32 -5.30 8.05 -13.12
CA GLU A 32 -6.66 7.56 -12.91
C GLU A 32 -6.61 6.17 -12.28
N MET A 33 -7.20 6.01 -11.09
CA MET A 33 -7.38 4.69 -10.49
C MET A 33 -8.63 4.03 -11.06
N ILE A 34 -8.44 3.01 -11.90
CA ILE A 34 -9.53 2.34 -12.63
C ILE A 34 -10.21 1.28 -11.76
N LYS A 35 -9.44 0.61 -10.91
CA LYS A 35 -9.93 -0.52 -10.12
C LYS A 35 -9.08 -0.69 -8.87
N HIS A 36 -9.76 -0.96 -7.77
CA HIS A 36 -9.16 -1.47 -6.54
C HIS A 36 -10.07 -2.57 -5.98
N VAL A 37 -9.51 -3.77 -5.82
CA VAL A 37 -10.24 -4.93 -5.29
C VAL A 37 -9.37 -5.63 -4.27
N THR A 38 -9.95 -5.90 -3.11
CA THR A 38 -9.28 -6.59 -2.01
C THR A 38 -10.07 -7.84 -1.62
N LEU A 39 -9.40 -8.95 -1.37
CA LEU A 39 -9.99 -10.17 -0.85
C LEU A 39 -9.33 -10.50 0.49
N GLY A 40 -10.14 -10.56 1.55
CA GLY A 40 -9.72 -11.03 2.87
C GLY A 40 -10.13 -12.48 3.10
N TYR A 41 -9.18 -13.29 3.56
CA TYR A 41 -9.38 -14.68 3.94
C TYR A 41 -9.37 -14.77 5.46
N PHE A 42 -10.52 -15.03 6.05
CA PHE A 42 -10.71 -15.02 7.51
C PHE A 42 -10.91 -16.43 8.02
N SER A 43 -10.21 -16.80 9.10
CA SER A 43 -10.38 -18.09 9.75
C SER A 43 -11.84 -18.28 10.16
N GLN A 44 -12.46 -19.39 9.76
CA GLN A 44 -13.83 -19.71 10.20
C GLN A 44 -13.92 -19.94 11.71
N ARG A 45 -12.81 -20.39 12.34
CA ARG A 45 -12.76 -20.68 13.77
C ARG A 45 -12.65 -19.42 14.62
N SER A 46 -11.76 -18.50 14.26
CA SER A 46 -11.44 -17.33 15.09
C SER A 46 -11.95 -16.00 14.53
N GLY A 47 -12.34 -15.95 13.27
CA GLY A 47 -12.69 -14.71 12.56
C GLY A 47 -11.48 -13.83 12.22
N LEU A 48 -10.25 -14.23 12.56
CA LEU A 48 -9.05 -13.44 12.29
C LEU A 48 -8.62 -13.56 10.82
N LEU A 49 -8.06 -12.47 10.28
CA LEU A 49 -7.52 -12.43 8.93
C LEU A 49 -6.26 -13.30 8.83
N VAL A 50 -6.23 -14.23 7.89
CA VAL A 50 -5.09 -15.14 7.65
C VAL A 50 -4.29 -14.68 6.44
N PHE A 51 -4.98 -14.19 5.42
CA PHE A 51 -4.38 -13.79 4.15
C PHE A 51 -5.17 -12.66 3.51
N LEU A 52 -4.47 -11.77 2.83
CA LEU A 52 -5.05 -10.63 2.11
C LEU A 52 -4.51 -10.64 0.68
N GLU A 53 -5.39 -10.59 -0.30
CA GLU A 53 -5.04 -10.30 -1.68
C GLU A 53 -5.53 -8.89 -2.02
N ASP A 54 -4.71 -8.12 -2.69
CA ASP A 54 -5.03 -6.75 -3.06
C ASP A 54 -4.61 -6.46 -4.51
N SER A 55 -5.47 -5.82 -5.28
CA SER A 55 -5.26 -5.60 -6.71
C SER A 55 -5.67 -4.19 -7.12
N TYR A 56 -4.74 -3.47 -7.74
CA TYR A 56 -4.91 -2.12 -8.26
C TYR A 56 -4.67 -2.09 -9.76
N LEU A 57 -5.50 -1.33 -10.47
CA LEU A 57 -5.24 -0.93 -11.86
C LEU A 57 -5.26 0.58 -11.94
N THR A 58 -4.14 1.17 -12.36
CA THR A 58 -4.00 2.62 -12.53
C THR A 58 -3.61 2.92 -13.96
N ARG A 59 -4.26 3.91 -14.56
CA ARG A 59 -3.86 4.50 -15.84
C ARG A 59 -3.13 5.80 -15.57
N ILE A 60 -1.92 5.91 -16.07
CA ILE A 60 -1.10 7.11 -16.01
C ILE A 60 -0.98 7.68 -17.42
N GLN A 61 -1.35 8.95 -17.58
CA GLN A 61 -1.19 9.66 -18.84
C GLN A 61 -0.78 11.10 -18.58
N THR A 62 0.44 11.46 -18.95
CA THR A 62 0.86 12.86 -18.99
C THR A 62 0.38 13.52 -20.30
N PRO A 63 0.10 14.83 -20.30
CA PRO A 63 -0.31 15.54 -21.51
C PRO A 63 0.68 15.34 -22.66
N GLY A 64 0.18 14.97 -23.84
CA GLY A 64 1.02 14.71 -25.03
C GLY A 64 1.67 13.32 -25.08
N SER A 65 1.38 12.42 -24.14
CA SER A 65 1.84 11.03 -24.15
C SER A 65 0.69 10.02 -24.37
N HIS A 66 1.03 8.82 -24.83
CA HIS A 66 0.08 7.69 -24.82
C HIS A 66 -0.10 7.17 -23.39
N PRO A 67 -1.31 6.69 -23.03
CA PRO A 67 -1.57 6.16 -21.70
C PRO A 67 -0.72 4.93 -21.39
N THR A 68 -0.31 4.82 -20.14
CA THR A 68 0.39 3.66 -19.58
C THR A 68 -0.44 3.07 -18.46
N TYR A 69 -0.59 1.76 -18.43
CA TYR A 69 -1.32 1.04 -17.40
C TYR A 69 -0.36 0.35 -16.45
N TRP A 70 -0.71 0.39 -15.17
CA TRP A 70 0.01 -0.25 -14.08
C TRP A 70 -0.97 -1.13 -13.32
N GLU A 71 -0.68 -2.43 -13.31
CA GLU A 71 -1.36 -3.39 -12.45
C GLU A 71 -0.45 -3.74 -11.28
N THR A 72 -0.95 -3.56 -10.06
CA THR A 72 -0.25 -3.99 -8.85
C THR A 72 -1.08 -5.10 -8.21
N SER A 73 -0.48 -6.26 -8.01
CA SER A 73 -1.04 -7.36 -7.24
C SER A 73 -0.18 -7.58 -6.01
N MET A 74 -0.79 -7.51 -4.84
CA MET A 74 -0.16 -7.76 -3.56
C MET A 74 -0.84 -8.94 -2.88
N CYS A 75 -0.08 -9.79 -2.23
CA CYS A 75 -0.60 -10.81 -1.36
C CYS A 75 0.16 -10.81 -0.03
N THR A 76 -0.57 -10.78 1.08
CA THR A 76 -0.04 -10.62 2.43
C THR A 76 -0.53 -11.75 3.31
N LYS A 77 0.40 -12.50 3.88
CA LYS A 77 0.15 -13.45 4.96
C LYS A 77 0.26 -12.73 6.29
N VAL A 78 -0.73 -12.91 7.16
CA VAL A 78 -0.83 -12.25 8.46
C VAL A 78 -0.64 -13.29 9.56
N GLU A 79 0.33 -13.07 10.45
CA GLU A 79 0.81 -14.08 11.38
C GLU A 79 1.02 -13.53 12.80
N ASP A 80 1.30 -14.46 13.72
CA ASP A 80 1.69 -14.15 15.09
C ASP A 80 0.67 -13.27 15.83
N TYR A 81 -0.58 -13.73 15.82
CA TYR A 81 -1.64 -13.10 16.59
C TYR A 81 -1.41 -13.33 18.09
N ARG A 82 -1.24 -12.23 18.83
CA ARG A 82 -1.04 -12.23 20.29
C ARG A 82 -2.13 -11.38 20.96
N PRO A 83 -2.58 -11.74 22.18
CA PRO A 83 -3.49 -10.90 22.94
C PRO A 83 -2.75 -9.67 23.46
N VAL A 84 -3.23 -8.48 23.12
CA VAL A 84 -2.79 -7.19 23.66
C VAL A 84 -4.04 -6.44 24.11
N ASP A 85 -4.13 -6.12 25.40
CA ASP A 85 -5.28 -5.46 26.04
C ASP A 85 -6.65 -6.08 25.68
N GLY A 86 -6.68 -7.42 25.59
CA GLY A 86 -7.91 -8.18 25.29
C GLY A 86 -8.24 -8.29 23.80
N MET A 87 -7.41 -7.75 22.90
CA MET A 87 -7.58 -7.85 21.45
C MET A 87 -6.50 -8.75 20.83
N MET A 88 -6.85 -9.55 19.84
CA MET A 88 -5.87 -10.35 19.09
C MET A 88 -5.24 -9.49 18.00
N ILE A 89 -3.96 -9.17 18.12
CA ILE A 89 -3.22 -8.35 17.17
C ILE A 89 -2.11 -9.16 16.51
N ALA A 90 -2.02 -9.10 15.17
CA ALA A 90 -0.95 -9.73 14.41
C ALA A 90 0.36 -8.96 14.60
N HIS A 91 1.42 -9.66 15.02
CA HIS A 91 2.74 -9.07 15.25
C HIS A 91 3.71 -9.35 14.11
N SER A 92 3.32 -10.10 13.08
CA SER A 92 4.18 -10.31 11.92
C SER A 92 3.38 -10.62 10.66
N GLY A 93 4.09 -10.61 9.55
CA GLY A 93 3.55 -11.07 8.28
C GLY A 93 4.55 -10.95 7.15
N GLN A 94 4.12 -11.40 5.98
CA GLN A 94 4.91 -11.39 4.77
C GLN A 94 4.05 -10.97 3.59
N SER A 95 4.54 -10.00 2.82
CA SER A 95 3.88 -9.48 1.63
C SER A 95 4.71 -9.75 0.39
N ASN A 96 4.06 -10.20 -0.69
CA ASN A 96 4.66 -10.29 -2.01
C ASN A 96 3.90 -9.37 -2.95
N VAL A 97 4.61 -8.57 -3.74
CA VAL A 97 4.04 -7.58 -4.65
C VAL A 97 4.57 -7.81 -6.05
N VAL A 98 3.68 -7.79 -7.03
CA VAL A 98 4.00 -7.79 -8.46
C VAL A 98 3.42 -6.54 -9.07
N ILE A 99 4.28 -5.73 -9.70
CA ILE A 99 3.91 -4.52 -10.41
C ILE A 99 4.19 -4.75 -11.89
N THR A 100 3.13 -4.75 -12.70
CA THR A 100 3.20 -4.96 -14.15
C THR A 100 2.80 -3.70 -14.88
N ARG A 101 3.62 -3.30 -15.85
CA ARG A 101 3.38 -2.13 -16.70
C ARG A 101 3.11 -2.54 -18.14
N PHE A 102 2.05 -2.03 -18.75
CA PHE A 102 1.65 -2.32 -20.14
C PHE A 102 0.92 -1.14 -20.83
N GLY A 103 0.79 -1.17 -22.16
CA GLY A 103 0.25 -0.07 -22.99
C GLY A 103 1.00 0.16 -24.31
N ASP A 104 0.48 1.04 -25.17
CA ASP A 104 0.81 1.15 -26.61
C ASP A 104 2.20 1.73 -26.97
N ASN A 105 3.05 2.03 -25.99
CA ASN A 105 4.30 2.78 -26.20
C ASN A 105 5.59 2.02 -25.88
N PHE A 106 5.54 0.70 -25.67
CA PHE A 106 6.73 -0.03 -25.24
C PHE A 106 7.59 -0.52 -26.41
N ARG A 107 8.48 0.36 -26.91
CA ARG A 107 9.72 -0.08 -27.59
C ARG A 107 10.62 -0.91 -26.66
N ALA A 108 10.39 -0.86 -25.34
CA ALA A 108 11.17 -1.52 -24.30
C ALA A 108 10.49 -2.75 -23.64
N GLY A 109 9.33 -3.20 -24.13
CA GLY A 109 8.59 -4.35 -23.60
C GLY A 109 7.82 -4.12 -22.28
N HIS A 110 7.09 -5.14 -21.84
CA HIS A 110 6.39 -5.18 -20.55
C HIS A 110 7.40 -5.11 -19.40
N GLY A 111 7.23 -4.16 -18.48
CA GLY A 111 8.03 -4.09 -17.26
C GLY A 111 7.34 -4.84 -16.13
N VAL A 112 8.01 -5.84 -15.54
CA VAL A 112 7.52 -6.54 -14.35
C VAL A 112 8.52 -6.31 -13.22
N THR A 113 8.05 -5.73 -12.13
CA THR A 113 8.82 -5.57 -10.89
C THR A 113 8.21 -6.47 -9.83
N ARG A 114 9.06 -7.16 -9.06
CA ARG A 114 8.64 -7.97 -7.92
C ARG A 114 9.29 -7.44 -6.65
N MET A 115 8.53 -7.43 -5.56
CA MET A 115 8.98 -7.00 -4.25
C MET A 115 8.49 -8.00 -3.20
N GLU A 116 9.29 -8.24 -2.18
CA GLU A 116 8.95 -9.08 -1.04
C GLU A 116 9.25 -8.28 0.23
N GLU A 117 8.33 -8.32 1.18
CA GLU A 117 8.45 -7.66 2.48
C GLU A 117 8.15 -8.69 3.57
N THR A 118 8.92 -8.68 4.63
CA THR A 118 8.60 -9.39 5.87
C THR A 118 8.66 -8.38 7.00
N TYR A 119 7.59 -8.30 7.78
CA TYR A 119 7.47 -7.32 8.86
C TYR A 119 7.28 -8.01 10.20
N THR A 120 7.80 -7.39 11.24
CA THR A 120 7.62 -7.77 12.64
C THR A 120 7.30 -6.51 13.46
N ILE A 121 6.42 -6.65 14.44
CA ILE A 121 6.01 -5.59 15.36
C ILE A 121 6.47 -6.02 16.74
N ASP A 122 7.43 -5.29 17.29
CA ASP A 122 8.01 -5.60 18.60
C ASP A 122 7.16 -5.03 19.74
N ASP A 123 6.81 -3.74 19.64
CA ASP A 123 6.07 -3.02 20.67
C ASP A 123 4.78 -2.41 20.12
N LEU A 124 3.73 -2.51 20.93
CA LEU A 124 2.42 -1.93 20.65
C LEU A 124 1.91 -1.19 21.88
N ALA A 125 1.35 0.01 21.65
CA ALA A 125 0.74 0.81 22.69
C ALA A 125 -0.58 1.40 22.21
N PHE A 126 -1.61 1.32 23.05
CA PHE A 126 -2.88 1.98 22.83
C PHE A 126 -2.90 3.34 23.53
N ASN A 127 -3.64 4.30 22.95
CA ASN A 127 -3.87 5.62 23.55
C ASN A 127 -2.58 6.32 23.99
N VAL A 128 -1.55 6.28 23.13
CA VAL A 128 -0.22 6.84 23.44
C VAL A 128 -0.34 8.30 23.86
N ALA A 129 0.10 8.59 25.08
CA ALA A 129 0.04 9.93 25.63
C ALA A 129 0.90 10.90 24.80
N GLY A 130 0.33 12.07 24.47
CA GLY A 130 1.02 13.09 23.67
C GLY A 130 0.82 12.98 22.16
N LEU A 131 0.19 11.92 21.64
CA LEU A 131 -0.30 11.92 20.26
C LEU A 131 -1.49 12.88 20.13
N SER A 132 -1.38 13.84 19.20
CA SER A 132 -2.46 14.78 18.85
C SER A 132 -2.71 14.75 17.35
N ILE A 133 -3.77 15.44 16.90
CA ILE A 133 -4.09 15.56 15.47
C ILE A 133 -2.93 16.21 14.68
N ASP A 134 -2.15 17.07 15.34
CA ASP A 134 -0.96 17.73 14.77
C ASP A 134 0.18 16.74 14.46
N SER A 135 0.09 15.48 14.93
CA SER A 135 1.05 14.42 14.57
C SER A 135 0.75 13.80 13.19
N PHE A 136 -0.42 14.07 12.62
CA PHE A 136 -0.92 13.44 11.38
C PHE A 136 -1.09 14.45 10.24
N ILE A 137 -0.13 15.37 10.10
CA ILE A 137 -0.17 16.44 9.09
C ILE A 137 0.10 15.84 7.69
N PRO A 138 -0.79 16.02 6.70
CA PRO A 138 -0.56 15.58 5.33
C PRO A 138 0.74 16.16 4.74
N PRO A 139 1.48 15.42 3.90
CA PRO A 139 2.74 15.91 3.32
C PRO A 139 2.64 17.27 2.60
N GLN A 140 1.46 17.61 2.08
CA GLN A 140 1.18 18.87 1.38
C GLN A 140 1.08 20.07 2.33
N GLU A 141 0.73 19.82 3.60
CA GLU A 141 0.52 20.84 4.65
C GLU A 141 1.75 21.04 5.54
N ILE A 142 2.78 20.19 5.39
CA ILE A 142 4.07 20.37 6.04
C ILE A 142 4.70 21.66 5.49
N GLN A 143 4.54 22.76 6.22
CA GLN A 143 5.19 24.02 5.89
C GLN A 143 6.70 23.82 5.92
N LYS A 144 7.35 24.08 4.78
CA LYS A 144 8.81 24.14 4.70
C LYS A 144 9.28 25.45 5.34
N GLU A 145 9.14 25.60 6.65
CA GLU A 145 9.85 26.64 7.40
C GLU A 145 11.33 26.25 7.56
N TYR A 146 12.01 26.03 6.45
CA TYR A 146 13.44 26.26 6.40
C TYR A 146 13.60 27.67 5.83
N PRO A 147 14.09 28.66 6.60
CA PRO A 147 14.61 29.85 5.97
C PRO A 147 15.59 29.37 4.91
N ARG A 148 15.42 29.82 3.66
CA ARG A 148 16.42 29.66 2.61
C ARG A 148 17.69 30.40 3.06
N GLN A 149 18.46 29.81 3.97
CA GLN A 149 19.88 30.09 3.99
C GLN A 149 20.39 29.58 2.65
N SER A 150 20.88 30.49 1.82
CA SER A 150 21.60 30.16 0.61
C SER A 150 22.75 29.24 0.99
N LEU A 151 22.55 27.93 0.84
CA LEU A 151 23.63 26.96 0.82
C LEU A 151 24.35 27.13 -0.52
N ASP A 152 25.11 28.22 -0.62
CA ASP A 152 26.11 28.42 -1.66
C ASP A 152 27.18 27.35 -1.46
N TRP A 153 27.02 26.21 -2.12
CA TRP A 153 28.01 25.13 -2.12
C TRP A 153 29.25 25.45 -2.97
N ARG A 154 29.56 26.72 -3.22
CA ARG A 154 30.78 27.10 -3.92
C ARG A 154 31.99 26.89 -3.01
N SER A 155 32.57 25.70 -3.10
CA SER A 155 33.90 25.38 -2.57
C SER A 155 34.95 26.34 -3.14
N PRO A 156 35.73 27.06 -2.30
CA PRO A 156 36.87 27.82 -2.77
C PRO A 156 38.08 26.88 -2.82
N LEU A 157 38.23 26.14 -3.91
CA LEU A 157 39.48 25.45 -4.21
C LEU A 157 39.87 25.74 -5.65
N HIS A 158 40.51 26.89 -5.85
CA HIS A 158 41.62 27.04 -6.79
C HIS A 158 42.50 28.19 -6.29
N ARG A 159 43.66 27.81 -5.74
CA ARG A 159 44.85 28.66 -5.67
C ARG A 159 45.93 27.96 -6.48
#